data_AF-A0A952RJE2-F1
#
_entry.id   AF-A0A952RJE2-F1
#
_cell.length_a   1.000
_cell.length_b   1.000
_cell.length_c   1.000
_cell.angle_alpha   90.00
_cell.angle_beta   90.00
_cell.angle_gamma   90.00
#
_symmetry.space_group_name_H-M   'P 1'
#
loop_
_entity.id
_entity.type
_entity.pdbx_description
1 polymer ?
#
loop_
_entity_poly.entity_id
_entity_poly.type
_entity_poly.pdbx_seq_one_letter_code
_entity_poly.pdbx_strand_id
1 'polypeptide(L)'
;MRVRRHGLGVLVALFVAAALSCANFDNDELQCEEAVSRLEECCPDIDARRFSCDVGCNSGVDFTNRAAGCVRDRSCDDLRNRDICAAMTRIANEPYPGQSTAQIEQEVCR
;
A
#
# COMPACT_ATOMS: atom_id res chain seq x y z
N MET A 1 14.50 -18.82 -46.24
CA MET A 1 14.05 -19.21 -44.89
C MET A 1 13.07 -18.14 -44.38
N ARG A 2 11.77 -18.43 -44.32
CA ARG A 2 10.74 -17.50 -43.79
C ARG A 2 10.71 -17.66 -42.27
N VAL A 3 11.41 -16.80 -41.54
CA VAL A 3 11.34 -16.74 -40.07
C VAL A 3 9.90 -16.40 -39.71
N ARG A 4 9.21 -17.33 -39.03
CA ARG A 4 7.81 -17.21 -38.61
C ARG A 4 7.68 -16.00 -37.69
N ARG A 5 7.16 -14.88 -38.22
CA ARG A 5 6.86 -13.64 -37.48
C ARG A 5 5.90 -13.83 -36.28
N HIS A 6 5.24 -14.99 -36.17
CA HIS A 6 4.31 -15.31 -35.10
C HIS A 6 4.96 -15.64 -33.74
N GLY A 7 6.24 -16.02 -33.70
CA GLY A 7 6.91 -16.36 -32.42
C GLY A 7 7.21 -15.13 -31.55
N LEU A 8 7.53 -13.99 -32.18
CA LEU A 8 7.89 -12.77 -31.47
C LEU A 8 6.67 -12.10 -30.82
N GLY A 9 5.52 -12.12 -31.50
CA GLY A 9 4.29 -11.51 -31.00
C GLY A 9 3.73 -12.20 -29.75
N VAL A 10 3.87 -13.53 -29.65
CA VAL A 10 3.43 -14.30 -28.47
C VAL A 10 4.30 -13.98 -27.25
N LEU A 11 5.61 -13.84 -27.43
CA LEU A 11 6.52 -13.47 -26.33
C LEU A 11 6.24 -12.05 -25.82
N VAL A 12 6.01 -11.09 -26.72
CA VAL A 12 5.64 -9.71 -26.33
C VAL A 12 4.30 -9.70 -25.59
N ALA A 13 3.30 -10.44 -26.07
CA ALA A 13 1.99 -10.51 -25.42
C ALA A 13 2.06 -11.12 -24.01
N LEU A 14 2.88 -12.15 -23.80
CA LEU A 14 3.09 -12.76 -22.48
C LEU A 14 3.80 -11.81 -21.52
N PHE A 15 4.79 -11.04 -22.00
CA PHE A 15 5.46 -10.03 -21.18
C PHE A 15 4.52 -8.89 -20.77
N VAL A 16 3.68 -8.41 -21.68
CA VAL A 16 2.68 -7.37 -21.36
C VAL A 16 1.61 -7.91 -20.41
N ALA A 17 1.14 -9.14 -20.60
CA ALA A 17 0.16 -9.76 -19.69
C ALA A 17 0.72 -9.97 -18.28
N ALA A 18 1.99 -10.39 -18.16
CA ALA A 18 2.67 -10.53 -16.87
C ALA A 18 2.95 -9.18 -16.19
N ALA A 19 3.24 -8.12 -16.98
CA ALA A 19 3.39 -6.77 -16.43
C ALA A 19 2.05 -6.20 -15.94
N LEU A 20 0.94 -6.52 -16.61
CA LEU A 20 -0.39 -6.08 -16.22
C LEU A 20 -1.02 -6.89 -15.08
N SER A 21 -0.54 -8.11 -14.81
CA SER A 21 -1.10 -8.93 -13.71
C SER A 21 -0.77 -8.41 -12.30
N CYS A 22 0.30 -7.62 -12.15
CA CYS A 22 0.54 -6.85 -10.91
C CYS A 22 -0.25 -5.52 -10.91
N ALA A 23 -0.73 -5.03 -12.05
CA ALA A 23 -1.46 -3.77 -12.16
C ALA A 23 -2.98 -3.97 -12.03
N ASN A 24 -3.41 -4.86 -11.13
CA ASN A 24 -4.82 -4.95 -10.76
C ASN A 24 -5.15 -3.71 -9.92
N PHE A 25 -5.45 -2.62 -10.61
CA PHE A 25 -6.04 -1.42 -10.03
C PHE A 25 -7.42 -1.77 -9.49
N ASP A 26 -7.47 -2.26 -8.26
CA ASP A 26 -8.70 -2.44 -7.51
C ASP A 26 -9.08 -1.10 -6.85
N ASN A 27 -10.37 -0.85 -6.61
CA ASN A 27 -10.82 0.34 -5.86
C ASN A 27 -10.17 0.41 -4.47
N ASP A 28 -9.78 -0.74 -3.95
CA ASP A 28 -9.08 -0.93 -2.69
C ASP A 28 -7.71 -0.22 -2.66
N GLU A 29 -6.99 -0.20 -3.78
CA GLU A 29 -5.69 0.47 -3.90
C GLU A 29 -5.86 2.00 -3.76
N LEU A 30 -6.88 2.58 -4.39
CA LEU A 30 -7.17 4.01 -4.26
C LEU A 30 -7.52 4.42 -2.82
N GLN A 31 -8.27 3.58 -2.11
CA GLN A 31 -8.63 3.85 -0.72
C GLN A 31 -7.42 3.76 0.22
N CYS A 32 -6.52 2.82 -0.06
CA CYS A 32 -5.25 2.71 0.65
C CYS A 32 -4.36 3.94 0.40
N GLU A 33 -4.17 4.34 -0.86
CA GLU A 33 -3.35 5.50 -1.23
C GLU A 33 -3.89 6.81 -0.62
N GLU A 34 -5.21 7.00 -0.63
CA GLU A 34 -5.85 8.14 0.05
C GLU A 34 -5.55 8.13 1.56
N ALA A 35 -5.64 6.97 2.21
CA ALA A 35 -5.37 6.84 3.64
C ALA A 35 -3.89 7.10 3.98
N VAL A 36 -2.96 6.55 3.19
CA VAL A 36 -1.51 6.77 3.37
C VAL A 36 -1.17 8.24 3.13
N SER A 37 -1.75 8.88 2.11
CA SER A 37 -1.59 10.31 1.86
C SER A 37 -2.10 11.16 3.03
N ARG A 38 -3.24 10.80 3.61
CA ARG A 38 -3.77 11.47 4.81
C ARG A 38 -2.85 11.29 6.02
N LEU A 39 -2.23 10.14 6.20
CA LEU A 39 -1.21 9.95 7.24
C LEU A 39 0.00 10.86 7.00
N GLU A 40 0.49 10.96 5.77
CA GLU A 40 1.60 11.87 5.43
C GLU A 40 1.25 13.34 5.73
N GLU A 41 0.04 13.79 5.37
CA GLU A 41 -0.43 15.15 5.64
C GLU A 41 -0.60 15.41 7.15
N CYS A 42 -1.18 14.46 7.88
CA CYS A 42 -1.48 14.63 9.30
C CYS A 42 -0.27 14.38 10.20
N CYS A 43 0.69 13.53 9.81
CA CYS A 43 1.76 13.02 10.67
C CYS A 43 3.15 13.38 10.10
N PRO A 44 3.79 14.49 10.52
CA PRO A 44 4.98 15.03 9.86
C PRO A 44 6.23 14.13 9.90
N ASP A 45 6.30 13.18 10.83
CA ASP A 45 7.45 12.29 11.02
C ASP A 45 7.30 10.93 10.31
N ILE A 46 6.19 10.70 9.60
CA ILE A 46 5.92 9.42 8.95
C ILE A 46 6.64 9.32 7.59
N ASP A 47 7.27 8.19 7.31
CA ASP A 47 7.75 7.86 5.97
C ASP A 47 6.70 7.02 5.24
N ALA A 48 5.74 7.70 4.59
CA ALA A 48 4.59 7.07 3.93
C ALA A 48 4.98 6.02 2.86
N ARG A 49 6.18 6.14 2.28
CA ARG A 49 6.74 5.19 1.28
C ARG A 49 7.01 3.80 1.85
N ARG A 50 6.92 3.62 3.16
CA ARG A 50 7.09 2.32 3.85
C ARG A 50 5.82 1.47 3.84
N PHE A 51 4.67 2.06 3.53
CA PHE A 51 3.42 1.34 3.37
C PHE A 51 3.26 0.90 1.91
N SER A 52 2.74 -0.31 1.71
CA SER A 52 2.42 -0.87 0.40
C SER A 52 0.91 -0.97 0.27
N CYS A 53 0.38 -0.35 -0.78
CA CYS A 53 -1.01 -0.50 -1.21
C CYS A 53 -1.18 -1.54 -2.35
N ASP A 54 -0.06 -2.09 -2.84
CA ASP A 54 -0.05 -3.11 -3.89
C ASP A 54 -0.19 -4.52 -3.29
N VAL A 55 -1.19 -5.26 -3.78
CA VAL A 55 -1.43 -6.67 -3.44
C VAL A 55 -0.47 -7.58 -4.25
N GLY A 56 0.71 -7.82 -3.69
CA GLY A 56 1.52 -8.99 -4.03
C GLY A 56 2.80 -8.76 -4.84
N CYS A 57 3.19 -7.52 -5.18
CA CYS A 57 4.43 -7.27 -5.92
C CYS A 57 5.46 -6.37 -5.17
N ASN A 58 5.18 -5.91 -3.93
CA ASN A 58 6.06 -5.00 -3.17
C ASN A 58 6.43 -5.46 -1.75
N SER A 59 7.47 -4.82 -1.19
CA SER A 59 8.12 -5.18 0.09
C SER A 59 7.77 -4.26 1.28
N GLY A 60 6.70 -3.46 1.16
CA GLY A 60 6.23 -2.58 2.25
C GLY A 60 5.30 -3.26 3.24
N VAL A 61 4.87 -2.53 4.27
CA VAL A 61 3.80 -3.01 5.15
C VAL A 61 2.50 -2.99 4.38
N ASP A 62 1.83 -4.14 4.25
CA ASP A 62 0.50 -4.20 3.64
C ASP A 62 -0.51 -3.44 4.52
N PHE A 63 -1.20 -2.48 3.91
CA PHE A 63 -2.12 -1.57 4.56
C PHE A 63 -3.56 -1.92 4.14
N THR A 64 -4.29 -2.62 5.02
CA THR A 64 -5.59 -3.19 4.66
C THR A 64 -6.67 -2.13 4.38
N ASN A 65 -7.68 -2.50 3.60
CA ASN A 65 -8.88 -1.67 3.38
C ASN A 65 -9.54 -1.22 4.68
N ARG A 66 -9.53 -2.06 5.71
CA ARG A 66 -10.11 -1.73 7.00
C ARG A 66 -9.28 -0.68 7.74
N ALA A 67 -7.96 -0.83 7.75
CA ALA A 67 -7.07 0.21 8.26
C ALA A 67 -7.26 1.54 7.50
N ALA A 68 -7.40 1.48 6.18
CA ALA A 68 -7.67 2.64 5.33
C ALA A 68 -9.00 3.34 5.65
N GLY A 69 -10.06 2.58 5.91
CA GLY A 69 -11.32 3.16 6.40
C GLY A 69 -11.13 3.92 7.72
N CYS A 70 -10.51 3.28 8.71
CA CYS A 70 -10.32 3.88 10.04
C CYS A 70 -9.48 5.17 10.02
N VAL A 71 -8.50 5.29 9.12
CA VAL A 71 -7.71 6.52 8.95
C VAL A 71 -8.52 7.62 8.27
N ARG A 72 -9.23 7.31 7.17
CA ARG A 72 -10.00 8.30 6.41
C ARG A 72 -11.15 8.90 7.21
N ASP A 73 -11.76 8.09 8.08
CA ASP A 73 -12.86 8.51 8.96
C ASP A 73 -12.40 9.43 10.12
N ARG A 74 -11.09 9.66 10.30
CA ARG A 74 -10.53 10.48 11.39
C ARG A 74 -10.03 11.82 10.88
N SER A 75 -10.19 12.85 11.71
CA SER A 75 -9.54 14.15 11.49
C SER A 75 -8.04 14.06 11.79
N CYS A 76 -7.22 14.98 11.26
CA CYS A 76 -5.81 15.03 11.64
C CYS A 76 -5.61 15.24 13.15
N ASP A 77 -6.49 16.01 13.78
CA ASP A 77 -6.42 16.24 15.23
C ASP A 77 -6.71 14.94 15.99
N ASP A 78 -7.68 14.13 15.55
CA ASP A 78 -7.92 12.81 16.13
C ASP A 78 -6.72 11.87 15.94
N LEU A 79 -6.11 11.87 14.75
CA LEU A 79 -4.92 11.04 14.46
C LEU A 79 -3.74 11.40 15.36
N ARG A 80 -3.54 12.70 15.63
CA ARG A 80 -2.49 13.19 16.52
C ARG A 80 -2.81 12.94 17.99
N ASN A 81 -4.01 13.29 18.44
CA ASN A 81 -4.42 13.21 19.84
C ASN A 81 -4.55 11.77 20.36
N ARG A 82 -4.72 10.79 19.45
CA ARG A 82 -4.80 9.36 19.79
C ARG A 82 -3.46 8.61 19.61
N ASP A 83 -2.36 9.32 19.45
CA ASP A 83 -1.01 8.77 19.23
C ASP A 83 -0.89 7.86 18.00
N ILE A 84 -1.78 8.00 17.00
CA ILE A 84 -1.76 7.15 15.80
C ILE A 84 -0.56 7.53 14.93
N CYS A 85 -0.24 8.81 14.82
CA CYS A 85 0.97 9.27 14.12
C CYS A 85 2.24 8.63 14.69
N ALA A 86 2.37 8.58 16.02
CA ALA A 86 3.52 7.98 16.69
C ALA A 86 3.56 6.45 16.46
N ALA A 87 2.41 5.78 16.54
CA ALA A 87 2.30 4.35 16.27
C ALA A 87 2.67 4.00 14.82
N MET A 88 2.15 4.74 13.84
CA MET A 88 2.44 4.50 12.42
C MET A 88 3.89 4.81 12.07
N THR A 89 4.47 5.85 12.68
CA THR A 89 5.91 6.15 12.52
C THR A 89 6.78 5.02 13.07
N ARG A 90 6.42 4.45 14.22
CA ARG A 90 7.13 3.28 14.78
C ARG A 90 7.06 2.10 13.83
N ILE A 91 5.86 1.76 13.34
CA ILE A 91 5.64 0.65 12.41
C ILE A 91 6.41 0.86 11.10
N ALA A 92 6.35 2.05 10.50
CA ALA A 92 7.08 2.38 9.26
C ALA A 92 8.61 2.20 9.39
N ASN A 93 9.14 2.36 10.61
CA ASN A 93 10.56 2.22 10.91
C ASN A 93 10.97 0.80 11.32
N GLU A 94 10.04 -0.16 11.40
CA GLU A 94 10.39 -1.55 11.73
C GLU A 94 11.23 -2.19 10.61
N PRO A 95 12.33 -2.92 10.93
CA PRO A 95 13.19 -3.53 9.93
C PRO A 95 12.53 -4.63 9.08
N TYR A 96 11.47 -5.25 9.60
CA TYR A 96 10.77 -6.38 8.98
C TYR A 96 9.24 -6.20 9.05
N PRO A 97 8.66 -5.36 8.17
CA PRO A 97 7.25 -4.98 8.19
C PRO A 97 6.25 -6.10 7.85
N GLY A 98 6.71 -7.29 7.46
CA GLY A 98 5.84 -8.38 7.01
C GLY A 98 4.88 -8.95 8.07
N GLN A 99 4.94 -8.49 9.33
CA GLN A 99 4.02 -8.90 10.40
C GLN A 99 3.09 -7.78 10.90
N SER A 100 3.23 -6.56 10.38
CA SER A 100 2.57 -5.40 11.00
C SER A 100 1.17 -5.08 10.47
N THR A 101 0.64 -5.81 9.48
CA THR A 101 -0.70 -5.53 8.92
C THR A 101 -1.82 -5.57 9.97
N ALA A 102 -1.86 -6.61 10.81
CA ALA A 102 -2.84 -6.72 11.89
C ALA A 102 -2.61 -5.66 12.99
N GLN A 103 -1.35 -5.29 13.22
CA GLN A 103 -0.96 -4.27 14.17
C GLN A 103 -1.38 -2.88 13.70
N ILE A 104 -1.22 -2.57 12.41
CA ILE A 104 -1.71 -1.34 11.80
C ILE A 104 -3.20 -1.22 12.06
N GLU A 105 -4.00 -2.23 11.67
CA GLU A 105 -5.45 -2.19 11.84
C GLU A 105 -5.84 -1.96 13.31
N GLN A 106 -5.19 -2.64 14.25
CA GLN A 106 -5.45 -2.44 15.68
C GLN A 106 -5.14 -1.00 16.14
N GLU A 107 -4.02 -0.43 15.70
CA GLU A 107 -3.59 0.91 16.10
C GLU A 107 -4.46 2.01 15.48
N VAL A 108 -4.82 1.88 14.20
CA VAL A 108 -5.61 2.90 13.50
C VAL A 108 -7.11 2.80 13.78
N CYS A 109 -7.62 1.62 14.16
CA CYS A 109 -9.06 1.41 14.40
C CYS A 109 -9.49 1.47 15.88
N ARG A 110 -8.56 1.62 16.84
CA ARG A 110 -8.90 1.77 18.26
C ARG A 110 -9.61 3.09 18.60
#